data_AF-A0A6B3EKF2-F1
#
_entry.id   AF-A0A6B3EKF2-F1
#
_cell.length_a   1.000
_cell.length_b   1.000
_cell.length_c   1.000
_cell.angle_alpha   90.00
_cell.angle_beta   90.00
_cell.angle_gamma   90.00
#
_symmetry.space_group_name_H-M   'P 1'
#
loop_
_entity.id
_entity.type
_entity.pdbx_description
1 polymer ?
#
loop_
_entity_poly.entity_id
_entity_poly.type
_entity_poly.pdbx_seq_one_letter_code
_entity_poly.pdbx_strand_id
1 'polypeptide(L)'
;LPREHDPSRMAWRGMDGLLAGRETGSAQGPDGADRLAPKVVQWAAQLTTEGLLPRGYLIRTRVIGARYGTQQSVIDEVVDDGVLMPAVLLHEADRRYGDKAVDALHDAEKAVGALAQLAADLALAVGTDPEPGRNTARDLGFGTLDTHYRRWLRELGGTSDPEEHRDRWKQEVRRLVTELGERLLDGAGPAAWEGRLVETGKGTRWLNEAAAELRFRTRLREFLTTDHDTPTSPRPAPVESPR
;
A
#
# COMPACT_ATOMS: atom_id res chain seq x y z
N LEU A 1 9.41 22.84 -7.44
CA LEU A 1 9.84 23.10 -6.03
C LEU A 1 10.16 21.78 -5.36
N PRO A 2 11.08 21.72 -4.38
CA PRO A 2 11.33 20.52 -3.58
C PRO A 2 10.04 20.04 -2.91
N ARG A 3 9.82 18.73 -2.85
CA ARG A 3 8.70 18.17 -2.07
C ARG A 3 9.12 17.98 -0.63
N GLU A 4 8.32 18.53 0.27
CA GLU A 4 8.49 18.33 1.71
C GLU A 4 8.04 16.92 2.12
N HIS A 5 8.65 16.40 3.18
CA HIS A 5 8.25 15.14 3.79
C HIS A 5 7.06 15.38 4.71
N ASP A 6 6.07 14.49 4.64
CA ASP A 6 4.96 14.45 5.58
C ASP A 6 5.42 13.64 6.81
N PRO A 7 5.61 14.26 7.99
CA PRO A 7 6.10 13.56 9.17
C PRO A 7 5.15 12.45 9.66
N SER A 8 3.87 12.54 9.30
CA SER A 8 2.86 11.53 9.64
C SER A 8 2.94 10.28 8.75
N ARG A 9 3.80 10.28 7.73
CA ARG A 9 3.96 9.17 6.78
C ARG A 9 5.35 8.55 6.88
N MET A 10 5.35 7.23 7.01
CA MET A 10 6.56 6.41 6.91
C MET A 10 7.19 6.54 5.51
N ALA A 11 8.52 6.51 5.43
CA ALA A 11 9.27 6.73 4.19
C ALA A 11 8.91 5.74 3.07
N TRP A 12 8.58 4.48 3.42
CA TRP A 12 8.20 3.48 2.41
C TRP A 12 6.87 3.79 1.72
N ARG A 13 6.01 4.61 2.33
CA ARG A 13 4.76 5.09 1.70
C ARG A 13 4.98 6.19 0.66
N GLY A 14 6.19 6.73 0.57
CA GLY A 14 6.61 7.65 -0.50
C GLY A 14 7.57 7.00 -1.51
N MET A 15 7.66 5.67 -1.49
CA MET A 15 8.59 4.92 -2.33
C MET A 15 8.22 4.96 -3.81
N ASP A 16 6.95 5.17 -4.16
CA ASP A 16 6.49 5.39 -5.53
C ASP A 16 7.25 6.55 -6.19
N GLY A 17 7.49 7.64 -5.46
CA GLY A 17 8.26 8.80 -5.92
C GLY A 17 9.77 8.56 -5.98
N LEU A 18 10.28 7.58 -5.23
CA LEU A 18 11.70 7.18 -5.26
C LEU A 18 11.98 6.21 -6.40
N LEU A 19 11.10 5.25 -6.62
CA LEU A 19 11.17 4.23 -7.68
C LEU A 19 10.52 4.70 -8.98
N ALA A 20 10.34 6.02 -9.15
CA ALA A 20 9.66 6.66 -10.26
C ALA A 20 10.42 6.50 -11.60
N GLY A 21 10.50 5.28 -12.09
CA GLY A 21 10.49 4.92 -13.51
C GLY A 21 9.07 4.58 -13.98
N ARG A 22 8.06 4.58 -13.09
CA ARG A 22 6.67 4.73 -13.52
C ARG A 22 6.51 6.18 -13.96
N GLU A 23 6.56 6.42 -15.26
CA GLU A 23 5.65 7.36 -15.87
C GLU A 23 4.24 6.93 -15.45
N THR A 24 3.78 7.34 -14.28
CA THR A 24 2.36 7.33 -13.96
C THR A 24 1.75 8.24 -15.00
N GLY A 25 1.07 7.65 -15.98
CA GLY A 25 0.50 8.33 -17.14
C GLY A 25 -0.55 9.37 -16.78
N SER A 26 -0.16 10.48 -16.17
CA SER A 26 -0.62 11.78 -16.61
C SER A 26 0.19 12.12 -17.85
N ALA A 27 -0.51 12.50 -18.91
CA ALA A 27 0.04 12.85 -20.21
C ALA A 27 1.36 13.64 -20.08
N GLN A 28 2.31 13.36 -20.97
CA GLN A 28 3.34 14.32 -21.35
C GLN A 28 2.62 15.57 -21.89
N GLY A 29 2.17 16.42 -20.97
CA GLY A 29 1.80 17.78 -21.27
C GLY A 29 3.06 18.55 -21.67
N PRO A 30 2.92 19.73 -22.30
CA PRO A 30 4.05 20.54 -22.76
C PRO A 30 5.05 20.95 -21.64
N ASP A 31 4.76 20.67 -20.36
CA ASP A 31 5.53 21.07 -19.19
C ASP A 31 6.38 19.96 -18.53
N GLY A 32 6.42 18.74 -19.08
CA GLY A 32 7.29 17.64 -18.59
C GLY A 32 6.68 16.77 -17.49
N ALA A 33 7.48 15.86 -16.90
CA ALA A 33 7.02 14.89 -15.91
C ALA A 33 6.59 15.56 -14.58
N ASP A 34 5.38 15.23 -14.08
CA ASP A 34 4.81 15.77 -12.83
C ASP A 34 5.65 15.47 -11.57
N ARG A 35 6.58 14.52 -11.66
CA ARG A 35 7.44 14.06 -10.56
C ARG A 35 8.81 13.67 -11.09
N LEU A 36 9.87 14.13 -10.43
CA LEU A 36 11.25 13.75 -10.74
C LEU A 36 11.81 12.93 -9.58
N ALA A 37 12.38 11.76 -9.91
CA ALA A 37 13.16 10.99 -8.95
C ALA A 37 14.41 11.79 -8.53
N PRO A 38 14.88 11.67 -7.27
CA PRO A 38 16.12 12.34 -6.86
C PRO A 38 17.31 11.88 -7.71
N LYS A 39 18.16 12.82 -8.18
CA LYS A 39 19.33 12.50 -9.03
C LYS A 39 20.28 11.47 -8.42
N VAL A 40 20.42 11.45 -7.08
CA VAL A 40 21.22 10.44 -6.38
C VAL A 40 20.64 9.02 -6.51
N VAL A 41 19.31 8.91 -6.57
CA VAL A 41 18.62 7.64 -6.80
C VAL A 41 18.74 7.23 -8.28
N GLN A 42 18.63 8.18 -9.21
CA GLN A 42 18.89 7.94 -10.64
C GLN A 42 20.33 7.45 -10.88
N TRP A 43 21.31 8.04 -10.19
CA TRP A 43 22.69 7.57 -10.27
C TRP A 43 22.84 6.12 -9.75
N ALA A 44 22.21 5.78 -8.63
CA ALA A 44 22.20 4.40 -8.13
C ALA A 44 21.48 3.43 -9.08
N ALA A 45 20.42 3.89 -9.75
CA ALA A 45 19.71 3.15 -10.79
C ALA A 45 20.60 2.86 -12.01
N GLN A 46 21.36 3.87 -12.46
CA GLN A 46 22.35 3.72 -13.53
C GLN A 46 23.43 2.71 -13.16
N LEU A 47 24.04 2.82 -11.97
CA LEU A 47 25.05 1.85 -11.50
C LEU A 47 24.52 0.42 -11.41
N THR A 48 23.24 0.26 -11.06
CA THR A 48 22.58 -1.05 -11.04
C THR A 48 22.40 -1.59 -12.46
N THR A 49 21.93 -0.74 -13.37
CA THR A 49 21.65 -1.10 -14.78
C THR A 49 22.93 -1.44 -15.55
N GLU A 50 24.03 -0.75 -15.27
CA GLU A 50 25.36 -1.04 -15.84
C GLU A 50 26.02 -2.29 -15.22
N GLY A 51 25.39 -2.93 -14.22
CA GLY A 51 25.92 -4.12 -13.57
C GLY A 51 27.07 -3.86 -12.60
N LEU A 52 27.32 -2.59 -12.24
CA LEU A 52 28.36 -2.18 -11.29
C LEU A 52 27.95 -2.43 -9.83
N LEU A 53 26.64 -2.52 -9.57
CA LEU A 53 26.10 -2.97 -8.29
C LEU A 53 25.54 -4.40 -8.43
N PRO A 54 25.95 -5.35 -7.56
CA PRO A 54 25.34 -6.67 -7.52
C PRO A 54 23.83 -6.56 -7.28
N ARG A 55 23.05 -7.42 -7.94
CA ARG A 55 21.57 -7.43 -7.86
C ARG A 55 21.03 -7.38 -6.43
N GLY A 56 21.63 -8.17 -5.52
CA GLY A 56 21.24 -8.27 -4.11
C GLY A 56 21.88 -7.22 -3.19
N TYR A 57 22.66 -6.28 -3.72
CA TYR A 57 23.30 -5.23 -2.93
C TYR A 57 22.22 -4.36 -2.27
N LEU A 58 22.30 -4.16 -0.96
CA LEU A 58 21.29 -3.39 -0.22
C LEU A 58 21.70 -1.92 -0.15
N ILE A 59 20.77 -1.04 -0.55
CA ILE A 59 20.90 0.41 -0.47
C ILE A 59 19.90 0.92 0.56
N ARG A 60 20.37 1.76 1.49
CA ARG A 60 19.49 2.50 2.41
C ARG A 60 19.24 3.90 1.88
N THR A 61 18.07 4.14 1.32
CA THR A 61 17.63 5.48 0.94
C THR A 61 17.08 6.17 2.17
N ARG A 62 17.84 7.13 2.72
CA ARG A 62 17.42 7.94 3.87
C ARG A 62 16.63 9.16 3.42
N VAL A 63 15.63 9.50 4.21
CA VAL A 63 14.74 10.63 4.08
C VAL A 63 14.95 11.49 5.32
N ILE A 64 15.50 12.68 5.13
CA ILE A 64 15.82 13.61 6.21
C ILE A 64 15.18 14.96 5.88
N GLY A 65 14.37 15.49 6.79
CA GLY A 65 13.71 16.77 6.63
C GLY A 65 13.38 17.42 7.96
N ALA A 66 13.04 18.70 7.93
CA ALA A 66 12.54 19.43 9.10
C ALA A 66 11.26 20.17 8.70
N ARG A 67 10.21 20.01 9.50
CA ARG A 67 8.99 20.81 9.41
C ARG A 67 9.18 22.01 10.32
N TYR A 68 9.20 23.20 9.73
CA TYR A 68 9.28 24.44 10.48
C TYR A 68 7.87 24.93 10.81
N GLY A 69 7.69 25.37 12.05
CA GLY A 69 6.43 25.90 12.55
C GLY A 69 6.18 27.35 12.13
N THR A 70 5.42 28.06 12.96
CA THR A 70 5.02 29.44 12.73
C THR A 70 6.21 30.32 12.33
N GLN A 71 6.08 31.03 11.21
CA GLN A 71 7.08 31.95 10.66
C GLN A 71 8.44 31.31 10.36
N GLN A 72 8.51 30.00 10.13
CA GLN A 72 9.75 29.26 9.88
C GLN A 72 10.83 29.45 10.98
N SER A 73 10.43 29.89 12.17
CA SER A 73 11.35 30.35 13.22
C SER A 73 11.58 29.30 14.31
N VAL A 74 10.82 28.21 14.29
CA VAL A 74 10.92 27.08 15.22
C VAL A 74 10.85 25.79 14.41
N ILE A 75 11.63 24.79 14.79
CA ILE A 75 11.48 23.44 14.26
C ILE A 75 10.35 22.77 15.03
N ASP A 76 9.23 22.49 14.35
CA ASP A 76 8.13 21.72 14.95
C ASP A 76 8.53 20.25 15.04
N GLU A 77 9.13 19.72 13.97
CA GLU A 77 9.36 18.29 13.82
C GLU A 77 10.54 18.00 12.89
N VAL A 78 11.30 16.95 13.19
CA VAL A 78 12.39 16.45 12.35
C VAL A 78 12.02 15.05 11.85
N VAL A 79 12.08 14.85 10.55
CA VAL A 79 11.91 13.56 9.89
C VAL A 79 13.29 12.96 9.66
N ASP A 80 13.54 11.78 10.22
CA ASP A 80 14.68 10.90 9.89
C ASP A 80 14.15 9.47 9.76
N ASP A 81 13.89 9.05 8.53
CA ASP A 81 13.51 7.68 8.20
C ASP A 81 14.39 7.18 7.04
N GLY A 82 14.34 5.91 6.72
CA GLY A 82 14.93 5.40 5.51
C GLY A 82 14.49 4.00 5.19
N VAL A 83 14.52 3.67 3.91
CA VAL A 83 14.15 2.35 3.44
C VAL A 83 15.38 1.62 2.93
N LEU A 84 15.61 0.44 3.51
CA LEU A 84 16.64 -0.49 3.08
C LEU A 84 16.04 -1.39 2.00
N MET A 85 16.59 -1.31 0.79
CA MET A 85 16.04 -2.03 -0.36
C MET A 85 17.16 -2.58 -1.26
N PRO A 86 16.91 -3.69 -1.97
CA PRO A 86 17.86 -4.22 -2.94
C PRO A 86 18.04 -3.29 -4.14
N ALA A 87 19.26 -3.19 -4.66
CA ALA A 87 19.61 -2.36 -5.81
C ALA A 87 18.78 -2.72 -7.04
N VAL A 88 18.41 -3.99 -7.23
CA VAL A 88 17.58 -4.43 -8.38
C VAL A 88 16.22 -3.73 -8.49
N LEU A 89 15.68 -3.16 -7.41
CA LEU A 89 14.46 -2.37 -7.48
C LEU A 89 14.65 -1.05 -8.27
N LEU A 90 15.88 -0.57 -8.38
CA LEU A 90 16.27 0.62 -9.13
C LEU A 90 16.65 0.31 -10.58
N HIS A 91 16.58 -0.94 -11.03
CA HIS A 91 16.99 -1.28 -12.38
C HIS A 91 16.05 -0.62 -13.42
N GLU A 92 16.61 0.18 -14.33
CA GLU A 92 15.80 1.00 -15.25
C GLU A 92 15.19 0.16 -16.38
N ALA A 93 15.95 -0.79 -16.93
CA ALA A 93 15.46 -1.70 -17.98
C ALA A 93 14.60 -2.88 -17.44
N ASP A 94 15.03 -3.57 -16.38
CA ASP A 94 14.27 -4.67 -15.76
C ASP A 94 13.46 -4.17 -14.56
N ARG A 95 12.27 -3.63 -14.84
CA ARG A 95 11.43 -2.99 -13.83
C ARG A 95 10.59 -3.96 -12.99
N ARG A 96 10.64 -5.27 -13.25
CA ARG A 96 9.77 -6.26 -12.58
C ARG A 96 9.83 -6.18 -11.06
N TYR A 97 11.02 -6.03 -10.50
CA TYR A 97 11.22 -5.93 -9.04
C TYR A 97 10.71 -4.61 -8.47
N GLY A 98 11.03 -3.48 -9.13
CA GLY A 98 10.56 -2.16 -8.73
C GLY A 98 9.03 -2.04 -8.82
N ASP A 99 8.43 -2.55 -9.90
CA ASP A 99 6.97 -2.57 -10.08
C ASP A 99 6.28 -3.39 -9.00
N LYS A 100 6.81 -4.57 -8.63
CA LYS A 100 6.21 -5.36 -7.55
C LYS A 100 6.36 -4.71 -6.18
N ALA A 101 7.44 -3.98 -5.91
CA ALA A 101 7.56 -3.18 -4.70
C ALA A 101 6.45 -2.11 -4.60
N VAL A 102 6.22 -1.37 -5.69
CA VAL A 102 5.17 -0.34 -5.75
C VAL A 102 3.77 -0.95 -5.67
N ASP A 103 3.53 -2.05 -6.39
CA ASP A 103 2.25 -2.76 -6.33
C ASP A 103 1.96 -3.27 -4.91
N ALA A 104 2.95 -3.80 -4.20
CA ALA A 104 2.83 -4.25 -2.82
C ALA A 104 2.51 -3.10 -1.84
N LEU A 105 3.10 -1.91 -2.04
CA LEU A 105 2.72 -0.70 -1.32
C LEU A 105 1.22 -0.39 -1.55
N HIS A 106 0.76 -0.40 -2.80
CA HIS A 106 -0.65 -0.15 -3.12
C HIS A 106 -1.59 -1.21 -2.53
N ASP A 107 -1.18 -2.48 -2.46
CA ASP A 107 -1.94 -3.54 -1.80
C ASP A 107 -2.15 -3.21 -0.30
N ALA A 108 -1.10 -2.71 0.36
CA ALA A 108 -1.15 -2.24 1.75
C ALA A 108 -2.11 -1.06 1.92
N GLU A 109 -2.00 -0.04 1.07
CA GLU A 109 -2.84 1.16 1.13
C GLU A 109 -4.32 0.86 0.93
N LYS A 110 -4.64 -0.03 -0.02
CA LYS A 110 -6.02 -0.49 -0.26
C LYS A 110 -6.57 -1.26 0.94
N ALA A 111 -5.77 -2.16 1.53
CA ALA A 111 -6.19 -2.94 2.69
C ALA A 111 -6.42 -2.06 3.93
N VAL A 112 -5.50 -1.14 4.23
CA VAL A 112 -5.67 -0.16 5.32
C VAL A 112 -6.83 0.79 5.04
N GLY A 113 -7.05 1.18 3.79
CA GLY A 113 -8.23 1.94 3.37
C GLY A 113 -9.55 1.20 3.65
N ALA A 114 -9.60 -0.12 3.42
CA ALA A 114 -10.76 -0.94 3.74
C ALA A 114 -10.99 -1.03 5.27
N LEU A 115 -9.92 -1.19 6.06
CA LEU A 115 -9.99 -1.16 7.53
C LEU A 115 -10.49 0.18 8.07
N ALA A 116 -9.98 1.28 7.53
CA ALA A 116 -10.42 2.62 7.88
C ALA A 116 -11.90 2.84 7.56
N GLN A 117 -12.37 2.29 6.44
CA GLN A 117 -13.78 2.35 6.08
C GLN A 117 -14.66 1.47 6.97
N LEU A 118 -14.15 0.32 7.45
CA LEU A 118 -14.84 -0.49 8.46
C LEU A 118 -15.06 0.33 9.74
N ALA A 119 -14.01 0.95 10.28
CA ALA A 119 -14.12 1.80 11.48
C ALA A 119 -15.12 2.96 11.28
N ALA A 120 -15.11 3.60 10.11
CA ALA A 120 -16.08 4.64 9.77
C ALA A 120 -17.51 4.10 9.70
N ASP A 121 -17.71 2.93 9.10
CA ASP A 121 -19.03 2.29 9.00
C ASP A 121 -19.57 1.91 10.40
N LEU A 122 -18.71 1.43 11.31
CA LEU A 122 -19.09 1.12 12.70
C LEU A 122 -19.48 2.38 13.50
N ALA A 123 -18.71 3.47 13.38
CA ALA A 123 -19.04 4.75 13.99
C ALA A 123 -20.39 5.30 13.48
N LEU A 124 -20.61 5.22 12.17
CA LEU A 124 -21.87 5.64 11.56
C LEU A 124 -23.04 4.75 11.97
N ALA A 125 -22.83 3.46 12.26
CA ALA A 125 -23.88 2.56 12.74
C ALA A 125 -24.39 2.96 14.14
N VAL A 126 -23.54 3.52 14.99
CA VAL A 126 -23.92 4.04 16.31
C VAL A 126 -24.22 5.55 16.31
N GLY A 127 -23.99 6.25 15.19
CA GLY A 127 -24.33 7.66 15.05
C GLY A 127 -23.29 8.67 15.45
N THR A 128 -22.03 8.25 15.56
CA THR A 128 -20.93 9.13 15.93
C THR A 128 -20.16 9.61 14.71
N ASP A 129 -19.31 10.62 14.89
CA ASP A 129 -18.38 11.08 13.86
C ASP A 129 -17.46 9.93 13.42
N PRO A 130 -17.40 9.60 12.11
CA PRO A 130 -16.52 8.56 11.60
C PRO A 130 -15.04 8.93 11.52
N GLU A 131 -14.67 10.22 11.51
CA GLU A 131 -13.27 10.62 11.25
C GLU A 131 -12.28 10.11 12.31
N PRO A 132 -12.54 10.22 13.63
CA PRO A 132 -11.61 9.74 14.64
C PRO A 132 -11.30 8.24 14.50
N GLY A 133 -12.36 7.41 14.39
CA GLY A 133 -12.21 5.96 14.23
C GLY A 133 -11.49 5.59 12.93
N ARG A 134 -11.79 6.30 11.84
CA ARG A 134 -11.12 6.11 10.55
C ARG A 134 -9.62 6.39 10.64
N ASN A 135 -9.22 7.48 11.29
CA ASN A 135 -7.82 7.87 11.42
C ASN A 135 -7.06 6.90 12.33
N THR A 136 -7.63 6.54 13.49
CA THR A 136 -7.03 5.53 14.38
C THR A 136 -6.83 4.19 13.66
N ALA A 137 -7.81 3.75 12.87
CA ALA A 137 -7.70 2.52 12.10
C ALA A 137 -6.60 2.59 11.01
N ARG A 138 -6.40 3.76 10.38
CA ARG A 138 -5.29 3.96 9.43
C ARG A 138 -3.94 3.88 10.12
N ASP A 139 -3.77 4.58 11.23
CA ASP A 139 -2.51 4.63 11.97
C ASP A 139 -2.14 3.24 12.48
N LEU A 140 -3.11 2.52 13.04
CA LEU A 140 -2.91 1.15 13.48
C LEU A 140 -2.59 0.20 12.32
N GLY A 141 -3.28 0.35 11.19
CA GLY A 141 -3.03 -0.44 9.98
C GLY A 141 -1.62 -0.25 9.43
N PHE A 142 -1.21 1.00 9.19
CA PHE A 142 0.14 1.28 8.70
C PHE A 142 1.22 0.95 9.73
N GLY A 143 0.97 1.23 11.02
CA GLY A 143 1.84 0.83 12.14
C GLY A 143 2.11 -0.67 12.16
N THR A 144 1.06 -1.47 11.99
CA THR A 144 1.16 -2.93 11.95
C THR A 144 1.93 -3.42 10.72
N LEU A 145 1.70 -2.82 9.55
CA LEU A 145 2.31 -3.27 8.29
C LEU A 145 3.76 -2.79 8.10
N ASP A 146 4.20 -1.74 8.79
CA ASP A 146 5.51 -1.09 8.57
C ASP A 146 6.69 -2.06 8.60
N THR A 147 6.84 -2.79 9.70
CA THR A 147 7.95 -3.74 9.86
C THR A 147 7.85 -4.90 8.87
N HIS A 148 6.63 -5.36 8.58
CA HIS A 148 6.39 -6.46 7.63
C HIS A 148 6.76 -6.05 6.20
N TYR A 149 6.34 -4.86 5.76
CA TYR A 149 6.68 -4.35 4.43
C TYR A 149 8.19 -4.16 4.27
N ARG A 150 8.86 -3.54 5.25
CA ARG A 150 10.31 -3.31 5.20
C ARG A 150 11.10 -4.62 5.14
N ARG A 151 10.67 -5.64 5.89
CA ARG A 151 11.26 -6.98 5.82
C ARG A 151 11.04 -7.63 4.45
N TRP A 152 9.81 -7.64 3.98
CA TRP A 152 9.42 -8.19 2.69
C TRP A 152 10.21 -7.55 1.53
N LEU A 153 10.34 -6.23 1.55
CA LEU A 153 11.04 -5.44 0.54
C LEU A 153 12.53 -5.79 0.47
N ARG A 154 13.17 -5.97 1.63
CA ARG A 154 14.59 -6.35 1.70
C ARG A 154 14.86 -7.72 1.07
N GLU A 155 13.91 -8.63 1.16
CA GLU A 155 14.03 -10.01 0.67
C GLU A 155 13.74 -10.12 -0.84
N LEU A 156 13.08 -9.11 -1.44
CA LEU A 156 12.68 -9.08 -2.85
C LEU A 156 13.85 -9.19 -3.84
N GLY A 157 15.07 -8.81 -3.46
CA GLY A 157 16.25 -8.90 -4.32
C GLY A 157 16.79 -10.33 -4.47
N GLY A 158 16.42 -11.23 -3.56
CA GLY A 158 16.86 -12.62 -3.52
C GLY A 158 15.92 -13.60 -4.21
N THR A 159 14.68 -13.21 -4.50
CA THR A 159 13.72 -14.10 -5.19
C THR A 159 14.03 -14.21 -6.68
N SER A 160 13.69 -15.35 -7.27
CA SER A 160 13.65 -15.54 -8.73
C SER A 160 12.34 -15.06 -9.34
N ASP A 161 11.25 -15.09 -8.56
CA ASP A 161 9.91 -14.68 -8.97
C ASP A 161 9.39 -13.56 -8.05
N PRO A 162 9.33 -12.30 -8.52
CA PRO A 162 8.82 -11.19 -7.74
C PRO A 162 7.28 -11.19 -7.60
N GLU A 163 6.52 -11.86 -8.48
CA GLU A 163 5.07 -11.97 -8.32
C GLU A 163 4.74 -12.97 -7.22
N GLU A 164 5.39 -14.15 -7.20
CA GLU A 164 5.21 -15.13 -6.10
C GLU A 164 5.55 -14.49 -4.75
N HIS A 165 6.63 -13.70 -4.69
CA HIS A 165 7.01 -12.97 -3.47
C HIS A 165 5.95 -11.93 -3.07
N ARG A 166 5.33 -11.24 -4.04
CA ARG A 166 4.20 -10.34 -3.78
C ARG A 166 2.94 -11.08 -3.33
N ASP A 167 2.67 -12.27 -3.84
CA ASP A 167 1.50 -13.05 -3.40
C ASP A 167 1.62 -13.45 -1.92
N ARG A 168 2.83 -13.79 -1.45
CA ARG A 168 3.10 -13.98 -0.01
C ARG A 168 2.84 -12.71 0.80
N TRP A 169 3.17 -11.54 0.25
CA TRP A 169 2.83 -10.26 0.87
C TRP A 169 1.32 -10.04 0.97
N LYS A 170 0.56 -10.27 -0.10
CA LYS A 170 -0.91 -10.14 -0.08
C LYS A 170 -1.54 -11.05 0.98
N GLN A 171 -1.04 -12.28 1.14
CA GLN A 171 -1.51 -13.21 2.16
C GLN A 171 -1.25 -12.67 3.58
N GLU A 172 -0.04 -12.13 3.83
CA GLU A 172 0.32 -11.56 5.12
C GLU A 172 -0.48 -10.29 5.44
N VAL A 173 -0.67 -9.40 4.46
CA VAL A 173 -1.56 -8.22 4.59
C VAL A 173 -2.99 -8.65 4.88
N ARG A 174 -3.51 -9.66 4.16
CA ARG A 174 -4.86 -10.19 4.37
C ARG A 174 -5.02 -10.67 5.81
N ARG A 175 -4.06 -11.45 6.32
CA ARG A 175 -4.06 -11.96 7.69
C ARG A 175 -4.06 -10.82 8.72
N LEU A 176 -3.05 -9.95 8.67
CA LEU A 176 -2.86 -8.86 9.64
C LEU A 176 -4.03 -7.86 9.65
N VAL A 177 -4.54 -7.49 8.48
CA VAL A 177 -5.65 -6.54 8.37
C VAL A 177 -6.97 -7.18 8.77
N THR A 178 -7.17 -8.48 8.53
CA THR A 178 -8.36 -9.20 9.02
C THR A 178 -8.36 -9.26 10.55
N GLU A 179 -7.23 -9.61 11.19
CA GLU A 179 -7.08 -9.60 12.65
C GLU A 179 -7.33 -8.22 13.27
N LEU A 180 -6.98 -7.15 12.54
CA LEU A 180 -7.32 -5.78 12.95
C LEU A 180 -8.81 -5.49 12.82
N GLY A 181 -9.44 -5.93 11.72
CA GLY A 181 -10.87 -5.78 11.50
C GLY A 181 -11.71 -6.52 12.54
N GLU A 182 -11.32 -7.75 12.89
CA GLU A 182 -11.95 -8.55 13.94
C GLU A 182 -11.91 -7.83 15.29
N ARG A 183 -10.76 -7.26 15.67
CA ARG A 183 -10.67 -6.45 16.90
C ARG A 183 -11.57 -5.20 16.89
N LEU A 184 -11.79 -4.58 15.74
CA LEU A 184 -12.72 -3.46 15.63
C LEU A 184 -14.18 -3.90 15.77
N LEU A 185 -14.52 -5.07 15.23
CA LEU A 185 -15.85 -5.67 15.35
C LEU A 185 -16.13 -6.12 16.79
N ASP A 186 -15.18 -6.80 17.44
CA ASP A 186 -15.29 -7.21 18.84
C ASP A 186 -15.43 -6.02 19.81
N GLY A 187 -14.84 -4.88 19.44
CA GLY A 187 -14.97 -3.62 20.17
C GLY A 187 -16.27 -2.86 19.89
N ALA A 188 -17.06 -3.27 18.89
CA ALA A 188 -18.33 -2.66 18.56
C ALA A 188 -19.39 -3.07 19.59
N GLY A 189 -20.00 -2.09 20.26
CA GLY A 189 -21.04 -2.36 21.26
C GLY A 189 -22.37 -2.80 20.63
N PRO A 190 -23.33 -3.27 21.45
CA PRO A 190 -24.64 -3.77 20.98
C PRO A 190 -25.42 -2.79 20.06
N ALA A 191 -25.20 -1.49 20.23
CA ALA A 191 -25.81 -0.46 19.38
C ALA A 191 -25.37 -0.54 17.90
N ALA A 192 -24.19 -1.07 17.60
CA ALA A 192 -23.73 -1.27 16.22
C ALA A 192 -24.46 -2.44 15.53
N TRP A 193 -24.94 -3.40 16.33
CA TRP A 193 -25.68 -4.56 15.86
C TRP A 193 -27.10 -4.19 15.40
N GLU A 194 -27.79 -3.35 16.19
CA GLU A 194 -29.13 -2.85 15.86
C GLU A 194 -29.11 -2.09 14.53
N GLY A 195 -28.07 -1.26 14.33
CA GLY A 195 -27.87 -0.51 13.10
C GLY A 195 -28.86 0.63 12.91
N ARG A 196 -28.63 1.42 11.85
CA ARG A 196 -29.46 2.60 11.55
C ARG A 196 -29.46 2.98 10.09
N LEU A 197 -30.46 3.79 9.71
CA LEU A 197 -30.46 4.50 8.43
C LEU A 197 -29.41 5.62 8.48
N VAL A 198 -28.52 5.62 7.49
CA VAL A 198 -27.50 6.64 7.28
C VAL A 198 -27.68 7.22 5.88
N GLU A 199 -27.79 8.55 5.80
CA GLU A 199 -27.75 9.24 4.51
C GLU A 199 -26.33 9.22 3.96
N THR A 200 -26.22 8.77 2.71
CA THR A 200 -24.97 8.83 1.96
C THR A 200 -25.19 9.64 0.69
N GLY A 201 -24.12 10.08 0.04
CA GLY A 201 -24.21 10.74 -1.26
C GLY A 201 -24.87 9.89 -2.37
N LYS A 202 -25.14 8.60 -2.13
CA LYS A 202 -25.85 7.68 -3.03
C LYS A 202 -27.26 7.30 -2.54
N GLY A 203 -27.76 7.96 -1.50
CA GLY A 203 -29.07 7.71 -0.86
C GLY A 203 -28.97 7.18 0.57
N THR A 204 -30.12 6.92 1.17
CA THR A 204 -30.22 6.38 2.53
C THR A 204 -29.97 4.87 2.52
N ARG A 205 -29.03 4.40 3.34
CA ARG A 205 -28.72 2.96 3.48
C ARG A 205 -28.89 2.51 4.93
N TRP A 206 -29.38 1.28 5.12
CA TRP A 206 -29.28 0.62 6.42
C TRP A 206 -27.82 0.22 6.68
N LEU A 207 -27.29 0.64 7.82
CA LEU A 207 -25.91 0.39 8.21
C LEU A 207 -25.89 -0.29 9.57
N ASN A 208 -25.43 -1.52 9.60
CA ASN A 208 -25.14 -2.29 10.80
C ASN A 208 -23.76 -2.95 10.69
N GLU A 209 -23.30 -3.50 11.79
CA GLU A 209 -22.02 -4.20 11.92
C GLU A 209 -21.85 -5.32 10.86
N ALA A 210 -22.82 -6.23 10.74
CA ALA A 210 -22.76 -7.35 9.80
C ALA A 210 -22.60 -6.91 8.33
N ALA A 211 -23.30 -5.84 7.92
CA ALA A 211 -23.15 -5.30 6.57
C ALA A 211 -21.78 -4.62 6.38
N ALA A 212 -21.24 -3.98 7.43
CA ALA A 212 -19.90 -3.39 7.42
C ALA A 212 -18.81 -4.47 7.29
N GLU A 213 -18.90 -5.52 8.10
CA GLU A 213 -18.02 -6.70 8.05
C GLU A 213 -18.03 -7.36 6.67
N LEU A 214 -19.21 -7.61 6.09
CA LEU A 214 -19.32 -8.22 4.77
C LEU A 214 -18.61 -7.37 3.70
N ARG A 215 -18.84 -6.05 3.69
CA ARG A 215 -18.17 -5.15 2.74
C ARG A 215 -16.66 -5.12 2.93
N PHE A 216 -16.21 -5.12 4.19
CA PHE A 216 -14.80 -5.16 4.53
C PHE A 216 -14.13 -6.43 3.99
N ARG A 217 -14.71 -7.61 4.27
CA ARG A 217 -14.20 -8.90 3.79
C ARG A 217 -14.22 -9.00 2.26
N THR A 218 -15.27 -8.53 1.61
CA THR A 218 -15.37 -8.52 0.14
C THR A 218 -14.26 -7.66 -0.47
N ARG A 219 -14.03 -6.45 0.04
CA ARG A 219 -12.97 -5.57 -0.46
C ARG A 219 -11.57 -6.15 -0.26
N LEU A 220 -11.31 -6.75 0.91
CA LEU A 220 -10.02 -7.41 1.15
C LEU A 220 -9.79 -8.55 0.15
N ARG A 221 -10.83 -9.34 -0.15
CA ARG A 221 -10.74 -10.40 -1.16
C ARG A 221 -10.44 -9.84 -2.55
N GLU A 222 -11.18 -8.82 -2.98
CA GLU A 222 -10.99 -8.15 -4.28
C GLU A 222 -9.58 -7.58 -4.45
N PHE A 223 -9.04 -6.90 -3.42
CA PHE A 223 -7.74 -6.25 -3.52
C PHE A 223 -6.57 -7.20 -3.37
N LEU A 224 -6.71 -8.25 -2.56
CA LEU A 224 -5.62 -9.14 -2.19
C LEU A 224 -5.74 -10.50 -2.85
N THR A 225 -6.40 -10.60 -4.02
CA THR A 225 -6.47 -11.85 -4.79
C THR A 225 -5.06 -12.25 -5.27
N THR A 226 -4.71 -13.51 -5.07
CA THR A 226 -3.44 -14.12 -5.53
C THR A 226 -3.68 -15.00 -6.74
N ASP A 227 -2.66 -15.29 -7.56
CA ASP A 227 -2.86 -16.12 -8.76
C ASP A 227 -3.34 -17.55 -8.40
N HIS A 228 -2.92 -18.07 -7.23
CA HIS A 228 -3.43 -19.32 -6.68
C HIS A 228 -4.92 -19.31 -6.27
N ASP A 229 -5.54 -18.14 -6.12
CA ASP A 229 -6.98 -18.01 -5.82
C ASP A 229 -7.84 -18.05 -7.10
N THR A 230 -7.23 -17.97 -8.29
CA THR A 230 -7.95 -18.01 -9.56
C THR A 230 -8.15 -19.47 -9.99
N PRO A 231 -9.39 -19.99 -10.07
CA PRO A 231 -9.62 -21.35 -10.52
C PRO A 231 -9.07 -21.50 -11.95
N THR A 232 -8.08 -22.38 -12.12
CA THR A 232 -7.55 -22.74 -13.44
C THR A 232 -8.68 -23.40 -14.23
N SER A 233 -9.31 -22.66 -15.14
CA SER A 233 -10.24 -23.25 -16.11
C SER A 233 -9.49 -24.30 -16.94
N PRO A 234 -9.91 -25.58 -16.95
CA PRO A 234 -9.25 -26.59 -17.76
C PRO A 234 -9.38 -26.21 -19.23
N ARG A 235 -8.23 -26.08 -19.91
CA ARG A 235 -8.15 -25.91 -21.36
C ARG A 235 -8.86 -27.09 -22.03
N PRO A 236 -9.90 -26.89 -22.86
CA PRO A 236 -10.54 -28.00 -23.54
C PRO A 236 -9.51 -28.70 -24.45
N ALA A 237 -9.42 -30.02 -24.31
CA ALA A 237 -8.53 -30.85 -25.12
C ALA A 237 -8.84 -30.67 -26.61
N PRO A 238 -7.83 -30.73 -27.50
CA PRO A 238 -8.07 -30.69 -28.94
C PRO A 238 -8.95 -31.88 -29.32
N VAL A 239 -10.08 -31.60 -29.96
CA VAL A 239 -10.93 -32.64 -30.56
C VAL A 239 -10.18 -33.17 -31.78
N GLU A 240 -9.60 -34.36 -31.67
CA GLU A 240 -9.15 -35.13 -32.83
C GLU A 240 -10.39 -35.55 -33.64
N SER A 241 -10.51 -35.00 -34.85
CA SER A 241 -11.50 -35.45 -35.82
C SER A 241 -11.11 -36.83 -36.36
N PRO A 242 -11.99 -37.85 -36.30
CA PRO A 242 -11.71 -39.12 -36.94
C PRO A 242 -11.83 -38.98 -38.47
N ARG A 243 -10.95 -39.70 -39.19
CA ARG A 243 -10.90 -39.81 -40.66
C ARG A 243 -12.10 -40.55 -41.24
#